data_AF-A0A955SH60-F1
#
_entry.id   AF-A0A955SH60-F1
#
_cell.length_a   1.000
_cell.length_b   1.000
_cell.length_c   1.000
_cell.angle_alpha   90.00
_cell.angle_beta   90.00
_cell.angle_gamma   90.00
#
_symmetry.space_group_name_H-M   'P 1'
#
loop_
_entity.id
_entity.type
_entity.pdbx_description
1 polymer ?
#
loop_
_entity_poly.entity_id
_entity_poly.type
_entity_poly.pdbx_seq_one_letter_code
_entity_poly.pdbx_strand_id
1 'polypeptide(L)'
;KKHLRARNPDIEVINDGELEPYRGISDGPYAEALQEAVAQGFGRRPVFVREGGSIGAIALLQKAWKVPILFMGLSLPEHGYHAPNEYFDWGQASGGIQAFVHYFDHLSQMRSDNSKARFNPTKG
;
A
#
# COMPACT_ATOMS: atom_id res chain seq x y z
N LYS A 1 18.35 -8.74 -22.30
CA LYS A 1 18.64 -9.98 -23.06
C LYS A 1 19.44 -9.74 -24.35
N LYS A 2 18.98 -8.89 -25.30
CA LYS A 2 19.69 -8.61 -26.57
C LYS A 2 21.13 -8.08 -26.39
N HIS A 3 21.33 -7.16 -25.44
CA HIS A 3 22.67 -6.61 -25.15
C HIS A 3 23.67 -7.66 -24.62
N LEU A 4 23.22 -8.57 -23.75
CA LEU A 4 24.08 -9.60 -23.14
C LEU A 4 24.47 -10.68 -24.15
N ARG A 5 23.51 -11.14 -24.96
CA ARG A 5 23.77 -12.15 -26.02
C ARG A 5 24.72 -11.66 -27.11
N ALA A 6 24.77 -10.35 -27.36
CA ALA A 6 25.73 -9.76 -28.30
C ALA A 6 27.18 -9.81 -27.78
N ARG A 7 27.40 -10.00 -26.47
CA ARG A 7 28.73 -10.07 -25.84
C ARG A 7 29.16 -11.50 -25.51
N ASN A 8 28.22 -12.37 -25.17
CA ASN A 8 28.46 -13.79 -24.98
C ASN A 8 27.25 -14.59 -25.49
N PRO A 9 27.37 -15.34 -26.60
CA PRO A 9 26.26 -16.09 -27.18
C PRO A 9 25.80 -17.26 -26.32
N ASP A 10 26.65 -17.78 -25.43
CA ASP A 10 26.34 -18.93 -24.56
C ASP A 10 25.60 -18.53 -23.27
N ILE A 11 25.31 -17.23 -23.08
CA ILE A 11 24.63 -16.74 -21.88
C ILE A 11 23.13 -17.09 -21.90
N GLU A 12 22.67 -17.77 -20.85
CA GLU A 12 21.25 -17.97 -20.58
C GLU A 12 20.73 -16.89 -19.62
N VAL A 13 19.54 -16.34 -19.90
CA VAL A 13 18.89 -15.36 -19.02
C VAL A 13 17.49 -15.86 -18.67
N ILE A 14 17.38 -16.41 -17.47
CA ILE A 14 16.14 -16.83 -16.85
C ILE A 14 15.59 -15.63 -16.07
N ASN A 15 14.33 -15.28 -16.31
CA ASN A 15 13.63 -14.33 -15.46
C ASN A 15 12.92 -15.16 -14.39
N ASP A 16 13.17 -14.87 -13.12
CA ASP A 16 12.51 -15.51 -11.98
C ASP A 16 12.00 -14.42 -11.03
N GLY A 17 10.89 -14.68 -10.33
CA GLY A 17 10.30 -13.76 -9.36
C GLY A 17 9.64 -12.51 -9.94
N GLU A 18 8.76 -12.66 -10.93
CA GLU A 18 7.98 -11.53 -11.47
C GLU A 18 6.74 -11.22 -10.61
N LEU A 19 6.54 -9.94 -10.32
CA LEU A 19 5.39 -9.43 -9.56
C LEU A 19 4.63 -8.41 -10.39
N GLU A 20 3.31 -8.56 -10.43
CA GLU A 20 2.42 -7.61 -11.09
C GLU A 20 2.39 -6.27 -10.34
N PRO A 21 2.44 -5.12 -11.03
CA PRO A 21 2.26 -3.82 -10.39
C PRO A 21 0.83 -3.69 -9.84
N TYR A 22 0.69 -2.96 -8.75
CA TYR A 22 -0.61 -2.67 -8.14
C TYR A 22 -0.86 -1.17 -8.08
N ARG A 23 -2.07 -0.77 -8.47
CA ARG A 23 -2.59 0.60 -8.27
C ARG A 23 -3.78 0.56 -7.33
N GLY A 24 -3.59 1.10 -6.13
CA GLY A 24 -4.66 1.26 -5.15
C GLY A 24 -5.58 2.43 -5.47
N ILE A 25 -6.68 2.51 -4.72
CA ILE A 25 -7.57 3.67 -4.73
C ILE A 25 -6.96 4.83 -3.93
N SER A 26 -7.27 6.05 -4.34
CA SER A 26 -6.80 7.28 -3.66
C SER A 26 -7.94 8.27 -3.39
N ASP A 27 -9.18 7.85 -3.63
CA ASP A 27 -10.38 8.65 -3.48
C ASP A 27 -11.54 7.80 -2.92
N GLY A 28 -12.62 8.48 -2.57
CA GLY A 28 -13.81 7.85 -2.01
C GLY A 28 -13.71 7.62 -0.50
N PRO A 29 -14.79 7.06 0.08
CA PRO A 29 -15.05 7.23 1.50
C PRO A 29 -14.09 6.43 2.39
N TYR A 30 -13.54 5.31 1.89
CA TYR A 30 -12.51 4.55 2.61
C TYR A 30 -11.15 5.24 2.60
N ALA A 31 -10.81 5.94 1.52
CA ALA A 31 -9.55 6.68 1.39
C ALA A 31 -9.61 7.96 2.24
N GLU A 32 -10.75 8.66 2.23
CA GLU A 32 -11.02 9.81 3.10
C GLU A 32 -10.95 9.42 4.58
N ALA A 33 -11.62 8.34 4.99
CA ALA A 33 -11.55 7.84 6.37
C ALA A 33 -10.12 7.52 6.82
N LEU A 34 -9.26 7.03 5.91
CA LEU A 34 -7.86 6.76 6.16
C LEU A 34 -7.05 8.04 6.34
N GLN A 35 -7.25 9.05 5.49
CA GLN A 35 -6.55 10.34 5.63
C GLN A 35 -6.88 11.01 6.96
N GLU A 36 -8.16 11.04 7.34
CA GLU A 36 -8.63 11.65 8.58
C GLU A 36 -8.10 10.89 9.81
N ALA A 37 -8.07 9.56 9.76
CA ALA A 37 -7.52 8.74 10.84
C ALA A 37 -6.01 8.95 11.03
N VAL A 38 -5.25 9.00 9.93
CA VAL A 38 -3.81 9.31 9.98
C VAL A 38 -3.58 10.75 10.48
N ALA A 39 -4.42 11.70 10.07
CA ALA A 39 -4.35 13.07 10.57
C ALA A 39 -4.56 13.15 12.09
N GLN A 40 -5.44 12.32 12.65
CA GLN A 40 -5.66 12.24 14.10
C GLN A 40 -4.48 11.59 14.82
N GLY A 41 -3.85 10.55 14.26
CA GLY A 41 -2.69 9.89 14.86
C GLY A 41 -1.38 10.69 14.77
N PHE A 42 -1.22 11.53 13.74
CA PHE A 42 0.05 12.23 13.46
C PHE A 42 -0.07 13.77 13.46
N GLY A 43 -1.25 14.32 13.68
CA GLY A 43 -1.50 15.78 13.75
C GLY A 43 -1.44 16.50 12.39
N ARG A 44 -1.28 15.78 11.28
CA ARG A 44 -1.21 16.36 9.94
C ARG A 44 -1.88 15.46 8.90
N ARG A 45 -2.66 16.07 8.00
CA ARG A 45 -3.29 15.36 6.89
C ARG A 45 -2.23 14.76 5.96
N PRO A 46 -2.25 13.44 5.69
CA PRO A 46 -1.29 12.80 4.80
C PRO A 46 -1.65 13.03 3.33
N VAL A 47 -0.70 12.70 2.46
CA VAL A 47 -0.90 12.65 1.00
C VAL A 47 -0.77 11.20 0.52
N PHE A 48 -1.47 10.86 -0.56
CA PHE A 48 -1.29 9.56 -1.22
C PHE A 48 -0.03 9.60 -2.09
N VAL A 49 0.80 8.58 -1.95
CA VAL A 49 2.05 8.41 -2.70
C VAL A 49 2.08 7.06 -3.41
N ARG A 50 3.04 6.89 -4.33
CA ARG A 50 3.38 5.60 -4.93
C ARG A 50 4.72 5.15 -4.39
N GLU A 51 4.87 3.86 -4.18
CA GLU A 51 6.10 3.25 -3.68
C GLU A 51 6.75 2.37 -4.75
N GLY A 52 8.08 2.32 -4.73
CA GLY A 52 8.87 1.44 -5.60
C GLY A 52 9.02 0.01 -5.08
N GLY A 53 8.70 -0.22 -3.80
CA GLY A 53 8.69 -1.54 -3.19
C GLY A 53 7.60 -2.45 -3.77
N SER A 54 7.75 -3.76 -3.58
CA SER A 54 6.80 -4.75 -4.08
C SER A 54 6.22 -5.60 -2.95
N ILE A 55 4.89 -5.72 -2.91
CA ILE A 55 4.17 -6.65 -2.04
C ILE A 55 3.41 -7.61 -2.96
N GLY A 56 4.06 -8.72 -3.32
CA GLY A 56 3.59 -9.61 -4.40
C GLY A 56 2.18 -10.18 -4.22
N ALA A 57 1.73 -10.33 -2.98
CA ALA A 57 0.41 -10.86 -2.68
C ALA A 57 -0.74 -9.90 -3.07
N ILE A 58 -0.50 -8.60 -3.23
CA ILE A 58 -1.58 -7.62 -3.35
C ILE A 58 -2.37 -7.79 -4.65
N ALA A 59 -1.70 -7.99 -5.78
CA ALA A 59 -2.37 -8.22 -7.06
C ALA A 59 -3.24 -9.49 -7.02
N LEU A 60 -2.80 -10.52 -6.29
CA LEU A 60 -3.56 -11.75 -6.06
C LEU A 60 -4.79 -11.49 -5.17
N LEU A 61 -4.59 -10.81 -4.03
CA LEU A 61 -5.68 -10.48 -3.09
C LEU A 61 -6.76 -9.62 -3.76
N GLN A 62 -6.36 -8.66 -4.60
CA GLN A 62 -7.29 -7.82 -5.35
C GLN A 62 -8.19 -8.66 -6.28
N LYS A 63 -7.60 -9.61 -7.02
CA LYS A 63 -8.32 -10.52 -7.93
C LYS A 63 -9.25 -11.46 -7.15
N ALA A 64 -8.81 -11.97 -6.01
CA ALA A 64 -9.54 -12.91 -5.19
C ALA A 64 -10.73 -12.28 -4.46
N TRP A 65 -10.50 -11.17 -3.73
CA TRP A 65 -11.49 -10.59 -2.83
C TRP A 65 -12.36 -9.52 -3.46
N LYS A 66 -11.88 -8.85 -4.52
CA LYS A 66 -12.64 -7.80 -5.24
C LYS A 66 -13.17 -6.69 -4.32
N VAL A 67 -12.38 -6.34 -3.30
CA VAL A 67 -12.62 -5.22 -2.38
C VAL A 67 -11.55 -4.14 -2.58
N PRO A 68 -11.79 -2.90 -2.14
CA PRO A 68 -10.74 -1.88 -2.09
C PRO A 68 -9.58 -2.34 -1.20
N ILE A 69 -8.34 -2.13 -1.66
CA ILE A 69 -7.13 -2.31 -0.84
C ILE A 69 -6.48 -0.95 -0.69
N LEU A 70 -6.21 -0.58 0.57
CA LEU A 70 -5.56 0.66 0.97
C LEU A 70 -4.31 0.31 1.78
N PHE A 71 -3.30 1.17 1.68
CA PHE A 71 -2.07 1.05 2.46
C PHE A 71 -1.96 2.23 3.42
N MET A 72 -1.67 1.92 4.68
CA MET A 72 -1.28 2.90 5.69
C MET A 72 0.20 2.69 5.97
N GLY A 73 1.05 3.43 5.25
CA GLY A 73 2.50 3.43 5.48
C GLY A 73 2.80 4.15 6.80
N LEU A 74 3.54 3.50 7.69
CA LEU A 74 3.89 4.04 9.01
C LEU A 74 5.36 4.37 9.15
N SER A 75 6.21 4.00 8.20
CA SER A 75 7.65 4.11 8.37
C SER A 75 8.21 5.27 7.56
N LEU A 76 9.33 5.80 8.02
CA LEU A 76 10.04 6.88 7.36
C LEU A 76 11.21 6.34 6.52
N PRO A 77 11.66 7.05 5.48
CA PRO A 77 12.81 6.63 4.69
C PRO A 77 14.07 6.32 5.53
N GLU A 78 14.27 7.06 6.62
CA GLU A 78 15.41 6.94 7.52
C GLU A 78 15.39 5.64 8.35
N HIS A 79 14.24 4.96 8.45
CA HIS A 79 14.13 3.65 9.11
C HIS A 79 14.92 2.56 8.40
N GLY A 80 15.25 2.76 7.11
CA GLY A 80 16.27 2.00 6.43
C GLY A 80 15.95 0.51 6.27
N TYR A 81 14.71 0.16 5.88
CA TYR A 81 14.37 -1.24 5.65
C TYR A 81 15.32 -1.90 4.66
N HIS A 82 15.83 -3.08 5.04
CA HIS A 82 16.87 -3.83 4.34
C HIS A 82 18.28 -3.21 4.37
N ALA A 83 18.52 -2.22 5.23
CA ALA A 83 19.84 -1.62 5.45
C ALA A 83 20.36 -1.90 6.89
N PRO A 84 21.68 -1.78 7.14
CA PRO A 84 22.22 -1.85 8.49
C PRO A 84 21.59 -0.78 9.41
N ASN A 85 21.44 -1.13 10.69
CA ASN A 85 20.79 -0.27 11.70
C ASN A 85 19.33 0.07 11.41
N GLU A 86 18.60 -0.82 10.71
CA GLU A 86 17.15 -0.75 10.57
C GLU A 86 16.47 -0.56 11.92
N TYR A 87 15.55 0.40 12.01
CA TYR A 87 14.81 0.69 13.24
C TYR A 87 13.40 1.19 12.95
N PHE A 88 12.53 1.11 13.96
CA PHE A 88 11.21 1.71 13.94
C PHE A 88 11.02 2.48 15.24
N ASP A 89 10.69 3.76 15.17
CA ASP A 89 10.62 4.63 16.34
C ASP A 89 9.24 4.62 17.01
N TRP A 90 9.23 5.07 18.27
CA TRP A 90 8.02 5.11 19.08
C TRP A 90 6.99 6.13 18.58
N GLY A 91 7.41 7.20 17.90
CA GLY A 91 6.51 8.17 17.29
C GLY A 91 5.66 7.54 16.19
N GLN A 92 6.30 6.78 15.29
CA GLN A 92 5.58 6.01 14.28
C GLN A 92 4.72 4.88 14.87
N ALA A 93 5.21 4.19 15.90
CA ALA A 93 4.43 3.15 16.59
C ALA A 93 3.17 3.72 17.26
N SER A 94 3.33 4.74 18.12
CA SER A 94 2.23 5.35 18.87
C SER A 94 1.24 6.05 17.94
N GLY A 95 1.73 6.83 16.96
CA GLY A 95 0.88 7.50 15.98
C GLY A 95 0.14 6.51 15.08
N GLY A 96 0.81 5.43 14.67
CA GLY A 96 0.22 4.34 13.89
C GLY A 96 -0.89 3.61 14.64
N ILE A 97 -0.68 3.29 15.93
CA ILE A 97 -1.73 2.68 16.78
C ILE A 97 -2.96 3.58 16.83
N GLN A 98 -2.77 4.88 17.08
CA GLN A 98 -3.88 5.85 17.11
C GLN A 98 -4.58 5.93 15.75
N ALA A 99 -3.82 5.98 14.65
CA ALA A 99 -4.37 6.01 13.30
C ALA A 99 -5.21 4.76 12.98
N PHE A 100 -4.75 3.56 13.36
CA PHE A 100 -5.53 2.34 13.17
C PHE A 100 -6.82 2.32 14.00
N VAL A 101 -6.75 2.74 15.28
CA VAL A 101 -7.94 2.84 16.15
C VAL A 101 -8.98 3.77 15.53
N HIS A 102 -8.56 4.97 15.14
CA HIS A 102 -9.45 5.94 14.49
C HIS A 102 -9.98 5.43 13.16
N TYR A 103 -9.17 4.73 12.38
CA TYR A 103 -9.63 4.18 11.10
C TYR A 103 -10.74 3.14 11.31
N PHE A 104 -10.57 2.20 12.23
CA PHE A 104 -11.60 1.23 12.55
C PHE A 104 -12.86 1.87 13.14
N ASP A 105 -12.72 2.91 13.97
CA ASP A 105 -13.85 3.69 14.48
C ASP A 105 -14.63 4.35 13.34
N HIS A 106 -13.93 5.06 12.43
CA HIS A 106 -14.56 5.65 11.24
C HIS A 106 -15.28 4.58 10.39
N LEU A 107 -14.63 3.44 10.13
CA LEU A 107 -15.24 2.34 9.38
C LEU A 107 -16.51 1.80 10.06
N SER A 108 -16.52 1.72 11.40
CA SER A 108 -17.69 1.23 12.16
C SER A 108 -18.91 2.15 12.04
N GLN A 109 -18.68 3.44 11.79
CA GLN A 109 -19.72 4.46 11.64
C GLN A 109 -20.19 4.61 10.19
N MET A 110 -19.47 4.04 9.22
CA MET A 110 -19.89 4.03 7.82
C MET A 110 -21.15 3.19 7.67
N ARG A 111 -22.27 3.86 7.34
CA ARG A 111 -23.53 3.17 7.04
C ARG A 111 -23.32 2.22 5.87
N SER A 112 -23.85 0.99 5.99
CA SER A 112 -23.93 0.03 4.90
C SER A 112 -24.95 0.50 3.85
N ASP A 113 -24.60 1.52 3.06
CA ASP A 113 -25.46 1.95 1.97
C ASP A 113 -25.23 1.02 0.77
N ASN A 114 -25.99 -0.08 0.77
CA ASN A 114 -25.86 -1.24 -0.13
C ASN A 114 -26.17 -0.93 -1.61
N SER A 115 -26.38 0.34 -1.98
CA SER A 115 -26.82 0.77 -3.31
C SER A 115 -25.70 1.38 -4.18
N LYS A 116 -24.54 1.75 -3.62
CA LYS A 116 -23.46 2.42 -4.37
C LYS A 116 -22.05 1.84 -4.21
N ALA A 117 -21.82 0.93 -3.27
CA ALA A 117 -20.48 0.47 -2.88
C ALA A 117 -19.96 -0.76 -3.66
N ARG A 118 -20.39 -0.98 -4.91
CA ARG A 118 -19.75 -2.01 -5.75
C ARG A 118 -18.45 -1.46 -6.29
N PHE A 119 -17.36 -1.74 -5.56
CA PHE A 119 -16.00 -1.55 -6.06
C PHE A 119 -15.88 -2.21 -7.44
N ASN A 120 -15.55 -1.42 -8.46
CA ASN A 120 -15.32 -1.91 -9.80
C ASN A 120 -13.81 -2.08 -10.01
N PRO A 121 -13.28 -3.31 -10.03
CA PRO A 121 -11.85 -3.58 -10.10
C PRO A 121 -11.19 -3.13 -11.42
N THR A 122 -11.96 -2.68 -12.42
CA THR A 122 -11.43 -2.24 -13.72
C THR A 122 -11.13 -0.74 -13.81
N LYS A 123 -11.40 0.05 -12.76
CA LYS A 123 -11.13 1.51 -12.74
C LYS A 123 -9.84 1.92 -12.00
N GLY A 124 -9.01 0.97 -11.58
CA GLY A 124 -7.70 1.20 -10.95
C GLY A 124 -6.58 1.37 -11.97
#